data_AF-A0A838R746-F1
#
_entry.id   AF-A0A838R746-F1
#
_cell.length_a   1.000
_cell.length_b   1.000
_cell.length_c   1.000
_cell.angle_alpha   90.00
_cell.angle_beta   90.00
_cell.angle_gamma   90.00
#
_symmetry.space_group_name_H-M   'P 1'
#
loop_
_entity.id
_entity.type
_entity.pdbx_description
1 polymer ?
#
loop_
_entity_poly.entity_id
_entity_poly.type
_entity_poly.pdbx_seq_one_letter_code
_entity_poly.pdbx_strand_id
1 'polypeptide(L)'
;MRWMEALVERAGSSGVPPTRLKLWNVAEAQTVRASDVPGEAEWLNRSVNAVLALAVLIVLVPVLLLIALAVKLTSRGAVLYTQERVGLDRRLPGP
;
A
#
# COMPACT_ATOMS: atom_id res chain seq x y z
N MET A 1 -13.96 28.69 15.58
CA MET A 1 -13.07 29.18 14.51
C MET A 1 -11.78 29.82 15.04
N ARG A 2 -11.79 30.58 16.15
CA ARG A 2 -10.60 31.28 16.68
C ARG A 2 -9.38 30.41 17.06
N TRP A 3 -9.60 29.14 17.38
CA TRP A 3 -8.52 28.23 17.77
C TRP A 3 -7.70 27.70 16.58
N MET A 4 -8.32 27.60 15.40
CA MET A 4 -7.63 27.22 14.16
C MET A 4 -6.76 28.37 13.64
N GLU A 5 -7.26 29.60 13.75
CA GLU A 5 -6.51 30.82 13.39
C GLU A 5 -5.24 30.96 14.25
N ALA A 6 -5.32 30.74 15.57
CA ALA A 6 -4.16 30.80 16.46
C ALA A 6 -3.08 29.72 16.17
N LEU A 7 -3.50 28.54 15.69
CA LEU A 7 -2.59 27.46 15.27
C LEU A 7 -1.89 27.80 13.95
N VAL A 8 -2.65 28.35 13.00
CA VAL A 8 -2.12 28.79 11.70
C VAL A 8 -1.17 29.99 11.88
N GLU A 9 -1.48 30.91 12.79
CA GLU A 9 -0.65 32.08 13.08
C GLU A 9 0.65 31.72 13.81
N ARG A 10 0.63 30.75 14.73
CA ARG A 10 1.85 30.16 15.31
C ARG A 10 2.70 29.39 14.30
N ALA A 11 2.08 28.77 13.31
CA ALA A 11 2.78 28.10 12.20
C ALA A 11 3.19 29.08 11.07
N GLY A 12 2.64 30.31 11.11
CA GLY A 12 2.60 31.28 10.03
C GLY A 12 3.84 32.15 9.83
N SER A 13 5.00 31.79 10.39
CA SER A 13 6.27 32.43 10.02
C SER A 13 6.97 31.78 8.83
N SER A 14 6.47 30.64 8.34
CA SER A 14 7.08 29.89 7.22
C SER A 14 6.20 29.76 5.97
N GLY A 15 4.98 30.33 5.97
CA GLY A 15 4.08 30.35 4.81
C GLY A 15 3.60 28.97 4.33
N VAL A 16 3.92 27.88 5.03
CA VAL A 16 3.55 26.51 4.64
C VAL A 16 2.76 25.84 5.77
N PRO A 17 1.55 25.31 5.51
CA PRO A 17 0.78 24.62 6.53
C PRO A 17 1.56 23.40 7.06
N PRO A 18 1.60 23.17 8.40
CA PRO A 18 2.44 22.16 9.04
C PRO A 18 2.07 20.71 8.70
N THR A 19 0.97 20.51 7.97
CA THR A 19 0.51 19.23 7.45
C THR A 19 1.15 18.83 6.11
N ARG A 20 1.76 19.76 5.35
CA ARG A 20 2.35 19.45 4.03
C ARG A 20 3.86 19.22 4.02
N LEU A 21 4.58 19.49 5.10
CA LEU A 21 6.06 19.45 5.09
C LEU A 21 6.69 18.12 5.53
N LYS A 22 5.91 17.16 6.05
CA LYS A 22 6.49 15.93 6.65
C LYS A 22 6.02 14.61 6.05
N LEU A 23 4.95 14.64 5.25
CA LEU A 23 4.34 13.43 4.67
C LEU A 23 4.92 13.05 3.30
N TRP A 24 5.72 13.92 2.66
CA TRP A 24 6.17 13.74 1.27
C TRP A 24 7.66 13.39 1.11
N ASN A 25 8.44 13.26 2.18
CA ASN A 25 9.81 12.72 2.10
C ASN A 25 9.84 11.21 1.73
N VAL A 26 8.68 10.63 1.41
CA VAL A 26 8.60 9.40 0.61
C VAL A 26 9.27 9.55 -0.75
N ALA A 27 9.32 10.75 -1.32
CA ALA A 27 10.06 11.02 -2.55
C ALA A 27 11.57 10.76 -2.36
N GLU A 28 12.14 11.21 -1.23
CA GLU A 28 13.53 10.91 -0.85
C GLU A 28 13.73 9.42 -0.50
N ALA A 29 12.75 8.76 0.11
CA ALA A 29 12.83 7.32 0.38
C ALA A 29 12.74 6.46 -0.91
N GLN A 30 12.07 6.96 -1.96
CA GLN A 30 11.96 6.28 -3.25
C GLN A 30 13.20 6.51 -4.13
N THR A 31 13.81 7.69 -4.11
CA THR A 31 15.02 7.98 -4.89
C THR A 31 16.21 7.13 -4.47
N VAL A 32 16.33 6.75 -3.20
CA VAL A 32 17.40 5.86 -2.67
C VAL A 32 17.22 4.39 -3.09
N ARG A 33 15.99 3.93 -3.37
CA ARG A 33 15.74 2.56 -3.88
C ARG A 33 15.79 2.45 -5.40
N ALA A 34 15.44 3.53 -6.10
CA ALA A 34 15.34 3.54 -7.55
C ALA A 34 16.70 3.66 -8.26
N SER A 35 17.80 3.94 -7.55
CA SER A 35 19.04 4.36 -8.19
C SER A 35 19.83 3.26 -8.88
N ASP A 36 19.96 2.03 -8.36
CA ASP A 36 20.93 1.08 -8.95
C ASP A 36 20.64 -0.40 -8.62
N VAL A 37 19.52 -0.95 -9.09
CA VAL A 37 19.35 -2.42 -9.11
C VAL A 37 19.43 -2.89 -10.57
N PRO A 38 20.51 -3.59 -10.99
CA PRO A 38 20.60 -4.11 -12.36
C PRO A 38 19.36 -4.96 -12.68
N GLY A 39 18.85 -4.89 -13.91
CA GLY A 39 17.59 -5.53 -14.29
C GLY A 39 17.49 -7.03 -13.96
N GLU A 40 18.63 -7.72 -13.85
CA GLU A 40 18.73 -9.11 -13.40
C GLU A 40 18.27 -9.32 -11.94
N ALA A 41 18.54 -8.35 -11.06
CA ALA A 41 18.15 -8.41 -9.66
C ALA A 41 16.66 -8.07 -9.44
N GLU A 42 16.01 -7.33 -10.35
CA GLU A 42 14.56 -7.12 -10.32
C GLU A 42 13.80 -8.43 -10.62
N TRP A 43 14.26 -9.22 -11.59
CA TRP A 43 13.67 -10.54 -11.88
C TRP A 43 13.83 -11.50 -10.71
N LEU A 44 15.02 -11.53 -10.10
CA LEU A 44 15.25 -12.34 -8.90
C LEU A 44 14.32 -11.95 -7.75
N ASN A 45 14.18 -10.66 -7.46
CA ASN A 45 13.27 -10.17 -6.42
C ASN A 45 11.83 -10.58 -6.69
N ARG A 46 11.35 -10.49 -7.94
CA ARG A 46 10.01 -10.94 -8.32
C ARG A 46 9.83 -12.44 -8.12
N SER A 47 10.80 -13.25 -8.55
CA SER A 47 10.76 -14.70 -8.38
C SER A 47 10.73 -15.09 -6.91
N VAL A 48 11.58 -14.50 -6.08
CA VAL A 48 11.60 -14.74 -4.63
C VAL A 48 10.26 -14.35 -4.00
N ASN A 49 9.74 -13.16 -4.31
CA ASN A 49 8.44 -12.71 -3.80
C ASN A 49 7.30 -13.67 -4.21
N ALA A 50 7.28 -14.12 -5.46
CA ALA A 50 6.26 -15.05 -5.95
C ALA A 50 6.34 -16.43 -5.27
N VAL A 51 7.55 -16.99 -5.13
CA VAL A 51 7.78 -18.29 -4.49
C VAL A 51 7.40 -18.25 -3.01
N LEU A 52 7.82 -17.22 -2.29
CA LEU A 52 7.49 -17.06 -0.88
C LEU A 52 5.98 -16.85 -0.68
N ALA A 53 5.35 -16.00 -1.50
CA ALA A 53 3.91 -15.79 -1.45
C ALA A 53 3.14 -17.09 -1.72
N LEU A 54 3.57 -17.88 -2.71
CA LEU A 54 2.95 -19.16 -3.03
C LEU A 54 3.12 -20.19 -1.90
N ALA A 55 4.32 -20.28 -1.33
CA ALA A 55 4.59 -21.19 -0.22
C ALA A 55 3.71 -20.88 1.00
N VAL A 56 3.64 -19.61 1.40
CA VAL A 56 2.75 -19.17 2.49
C VAL A 56 1.29 -19.38 2.14
N LEU A 57 0.89 -19.10 0.89
CA LEU A 57 -0.48 -19.32 0.43
C LEU A 57 -0.88 -20.79 0.60
N ILE A 58 -0.08 -21.74 0.13
CA ILE A 58 -0.36 -23.18 0.24
C ILE A 58 -0.58 -23.59 1.70
N VAL A 59 0.26 -23.11 2.61
CA VAL A 59 0.13 -23.37 4.05
C VAL A 59 -1.18 -22.79 4.61
N LEU A 60 -1.58 -21.60 4.14
CA LEU A 60 -2.79 -20.92 4.59
C LEU A 60 -4.08 -21.36 3.89
N VAL A 61 -4.02 -22.00 2.71
CA VAL A 61 -5.19 -22.51 1.97
C VAL A 61 -6.22 -23.22 2.86
N PRO A 62 -5.87 -24.20 3.71
CA PRO A 62 -6.86 -24.89 4.52
C PRO A 62 -7.63 -23.94 5.45
N VAL A 63 -6.94 -22.97 6.07
CA VAL A 63 -7.57 -21.97 6.95
C VAL A 63 -8.44 -21.00 6.13
N LEU A 64 -7.95 -20.54 4.98
CA LEU A 64 -8.69 -19.64 4.10
C LEU A 64 -9.98 -20.30 3.56
N LEU A 65 -9.95 -21.61 3.27
CA LEU A 65 -11.13 -22.37 2.85
C LEU A 65 -12.17 -22.49 3.98
N LEU A 66 -11.74 -22.73 5.21
CA LEU A 66 -12.64 -22.75 6.37
C LEU A 66 -13.31 -21.38 6.59
N ILE A 67 -12.54 -20.29 6.46
CA ILE A 67 -13.08 -18.93 6.54
C ILE A 67 -14.06 -18.67 5.38
N ALA A 68 -13.71 -19.05 4.15
CA ALA A 68 -14.57 -18.90 2.98
C ALA A 68 -15.92 -19.62 3.18
N LEU A 69 -15.88 -20.85 3.71
CA LEU A 69 -17.09 -21.62 4.03
C LEU A 69 -17.91 -20.93 5.12
N ALA A 70 -17.27 -20.47 6.21
CA ALA A 70 -17.95 -19.76 7.29
C ALA A 70 -18.64 -18.49 6.79
N VAL A 71 -17.97 -17.69 5.93
CA VAL A 71 -18.57 -16.50 5.31
C VAL A 71 -19.76 -16.90 4.44
N LYS A 72 -19.64 -17.95 3.62
CA LYS A 72 -20.72 -18.39 2.74
C LYS A 72 -21.95 -18.91 3.49
N LEU A 73 -21.75 -19.51 4.66
CA LEU A 73 -22.83 -20.04 5.51
C LEU A 73 -23.49 -18.95 6.37
N THR A 74 -22.76 -17.89 6.74
CA THR A 74 -23.25 -16.83 7.63
C THR A 74 -23.69 -15.55 6.89
N SER A 75 -23.25 -15.34 5.65
CA SER A 75 -23.54 -14.16 4.84
C SER A 75 -24.04 -14.53 3.45
N ARG A 76 -24.97 -13.72 2.91
CA ARG A 76 -25.43 -13.83 1.51
C ARG A 76 -24.43 -13.23 0.50
N GLY A 77 -23.39 -12.53 0.98
CA GLY A 77 -22.42 -11.82 0.15
C GLY A 77 -21.35 -12.70 -0.51
N ALA A 78 -20.54 -12.09 -1.36
CA ALA A 78 -19.38 -12.73 -1.97
C ALA A 78 -18.24 -12.91 -0.95
N VAL A 79 -17.46 -13.98 -1.07
CA VAL A 79 -16.29 -14.26 -0.20
C VAL A 79 -15.12 -13.34 -0.52
N LEU A 80 -14.94 -12.97 -1.79
CA LEU A 80 -13.85 -12.11 -2.26
C LEU A 80 -14.40 -10.73 -2.67
N TYR A 81 -13.67 -9.69 -2.29
CA TYR A 81 -13.94 -8.30 -2.66
C TYR A 81 -12.69 -7.68 -3.28
N THR A 82 -12.89 -6.89 -4.34
CA THR A 82 -11.82 -6.20 -5.05
C THR A 82 -11.93 -4.70 -4.82
N GLN A 83 -10.86 -4.08 -4.35
CA GLN A 83 -10.77 -2.62 -4.19
C GLN A 83 -9.68 -2.07 -5.12
N GLU A 84 -9.98 -0.97 -5.79
CA GLU A 84 -8.99 -0.26 -6.61
C GLU A 84 -7.86 0.31 -5.74
N ARG A 85 -6.62 0.00 -6.12
CA ARG A 85 -5.38 0.45 -5.47
C ARG A 85 -4.44 0.94 -6.56
N VAL A 86 -3.84 2.11 -6.36
CA VAL A 86 -2.83 2.65 -7.27
C VAL A 86 -1.49 1.94 -7.01
N GLY A 87 -1.05 1.11 -7.97
CA GLY A 87 0.18 0.31 -7.86
C GLY A 87 1.46 1.06 -8.24
N LEU A 88 2.58 0.32 -8.30
CA LEU A 88 3.86 0.82 -8.85
C LEU A 88 3.63 1.35 -10.27
N ASP A 89 4.26 2.48 -10.62
CA ASP A 89 4.05 3.25 -11.86
C ASP A 89 2.68 3.94 -12.02
N ARG A 90 1.83 3.95 -10.98
CA ARG A 90 0.49 4.57 -11.04
C ARG A 90 -0.36 4.06 -12.21
N ARG A 91 -0.13 2.83 -12.66
CA ARG A 91 -0.96 2.20 -13.69
C ARG A 91 -2.33 1.93 -13.07
N LEU A 92 -3.37 2.51 -13.67
CA LEU A 92 -4.75 2.17 -13.34
C LEU A 92 -5.01 0.73 -13.78
N PRO A 93 -5.90 -0.02 -13.10
CA PRO A 93 -6.38 -1.30 -13.61
C PRO A 93 -6.96 -1.06 -15.02
N GLY A 94 -6.46 -1.77 -16.03
CA GLY A 94 -7.03 -1.69 -17.38
C GLY A 94 -8.48 -2.22 -17.40
N PRO A 95 -9.30 -1.80 -18.38
CA PRO A 95 -10.65 -2.33 -18.57
C PRO A 95 -10.67 -3.82 -18.92
#